data_AF-X0WPM6-F1
#
_entry.id   AF-X0WPM6-F1
#
_cell.length_a   1.000
_cell.length_b   1.000
_cell.length_c   1.000
_cell.angle_alpha   90.00
_cell.angle_beta   90.00
_cell.angle_gamma   90.00
#
_symmetry.space_group_name_H-M   'P 1'
#
loop_
_entity.id
_entity.type
_entity.pdbx_description
1 polymer ?
#
loop_
_entity_poly.entity_id
_entity_poly.type
_entity_poly.pdbx_seq_one_letter_code
_entity_poly.pdbx_strand_id
1 'polypeptide(L)'
;MPDSNTTVFAIAFAGYSLAIVLVGVFSARFAKKSDEDYFLAGRSLGKWVAGLSASASSESGWVTLGLVGLAFANGVKAYWIMP
;
A
#
# COMPACT_ATOMS: atom_id res chain seq x y z
N MET A 1 24.90 -14.99 15.47
CA MET A 1 23.72 -14.32 16.05
C MET A 1 23.38 -13.15 15.15
N PRO A 2 22.11 -12.95 14.74
CA PRO A 2 21.71 -11.72 14.08
C PRO A 2 22.03 -10.55 15.01
N ASP A 3 22.56 -9.47 14.45
CA ASP A 3 22.75 -8.22 15.18
C ASP A 3 21.39 -7.63 15.60
N SER A 4 21.41 -6.71 16.56
CA SER A 4 20.19 -6.10 17.10
C SER A 4 19.34 -5.45 16.00
N ASN A 5 19.97 -4.84 14.99
CA ASN A 5 19.24 -4.16 13.92
C ASN A 5 18.55 -5.15 12.98
N THR A 6 19.22 -6.22 12.56
CA THR A 6 18.58 -7.27 11.74
C THR A 6 17.37 -7.87 12.46
N THR A 7 17.46 -8.08 13.77
CA THR A 7 16.34 -8.58 14.57
C THR A 7 15.17 -7.59 14.60
N VAL A 8 15.45 -6.29 14.78
CA VAL A 8 14.43 -5.23 14.74
C VAL A 8 13.75 -5.16 13.37
N PHE A 9 14.51 -5.21 12.27
CA PHE A 9 13.94 -5.20 10.92
C PHE A 9 13.06 -6.41 10.64
N ALA A 10 13.50 -7.60 11.05
CA ALA A 10 12.71 -8.82 10.87
C ALA A 10 11.37 -8.75 11.64
N ILE A 11 11.38 -8.25 12.88
CA ILE A 11 10.17 -8.07 13.68
C ILE A 11 9.25 -7.03 13.06
N ALA A 12 9.79 -5.89 12.63
CA ALA A 12 8.99 -4.83 12.00
C ALA A 12 8.34 -5.33 10.69
N PHE A 13 9.10 -6.02 9.84
CA PHE A 13 8.59 -6.59 8.60
C PHE A 13 7.50 -7.64 8.85
N ALA A 14 7.74 -8.58 9.76
CA ALA A 14 6.77 -9.61 10.10
C ALA A 14 5.51 -9.01 10.72
N GLY A 15 5.65 -8.04 11.64
CA GLY A 15 4.53 -7.35 12.28
C GLY A 15 3.67 -6.57 11.29
N TYR A 16 4.29 -5.81 10.39
CA TYR A 16 3.58 -5.07 9.35
C TYR A 16 2.84 -6.01 8.38
N SER A 17 3.51 -7.08 7.93
CA SER A 17 2.91 -8.07 7.02
C SER A 17 1.71 -8.77 7.67
N LEU A 18 1.85 -9.17 8.94
CA LEU A 18 0.75 -9.75 9.71
C LEU A 18 -0.41 -8.77 9.87
N ALA A 19 -0.14 -7.50 10.16
CA ALA A 19 -1.18 -6.48 10.27
C ALA A 19 -1.99 -6.34 8.97
N ILE A 20 -1.34 -6.33 7.81
CA ILE A 20 -2.04 -6.29 6.51
C ILE A 20 -2.96 -7.51 6.33
N VAL A 21 -2.44 -8.71 6.59
CA VAL A 21 -3.21 -9.95 6.46
C VAL A 21 -4.40 -9.95 7.41
N LEU A 22 -4.19 -9.52 8.67
CA LEU A 22 -5.26 -9.43 9.67
C LEU A 22 -6.36 -8.46 9.25
N VAL A 23 -6.01 -7.30 8.67
CA VAL A 23 -6.99 -6.37 8.12
C VAL A 23 -7.79 -7.05 7.01
N GLY A 24 -7.15 -7.72 6.05
CA GLY A 24 -7.85 -8.44 4.98
C GLY A 24 -8.80 -9.54 5.47
N VAL A 25 -8.35 -10.35 6.43
CA VAL A 25 -9.19 -11.41 7.04
C VAL A 25 -10.32 -10.81 7.86
N PHE A 26 -10.08 -9.71 8.57
CA PHE A 26 -11.12 -9.01 9.32
C PHE A 26 -12.18 -8.41 8.38
N SER A 27 -11.75 -7.80 7.27
CA SER A 27 -12.65 -7.27 6.24
C SER A 27 -13.56 -8.34 5.64
N ALA A 28 -13.09 -9.59 5.53
CA ALA A 28 -13.90 -10.70 5.03
C ALA A 28 -15.13 -11.00 5.90
N ARG A 29 -15.14 -10.59 7.18
CA ARG A 29 -16.33 -10.72 8.05
C ARG A 29 -17.47 -9.78 7.65
N PHE A 30 -17.17 -8.72 6.91
CA PHE A 30 -18.15 -7.72 6.46
C PHE A 30 -18.54 -7.91 4.99
N ALA A 31 -17.85 -8.80 4.26
CA ALA A 31 -18.11 -9.08 2.86
C ALA A 31 -19.43 -9.85 2.68
N LYS A 32 -20.28 -9.38 1.77
CA LYS A 32 -21.50 -10.08 1.34
C LYS A 32 -21.19 -10.98 0.14
N LYS A 33 -22.00 -12.01 -0.06
CA LYS A 33 -21.79 -13.03 -1.11
C LYS A 33 -22.29 -12.62 -2.51
N SER A 34 -22.32 -11.33 -2.84
CA SER A 34 -22.70 -10.88 -4.18
C SER A 34 -21.50 -10.27 -4.92
N ASP A 35 -21.48 -10.43 -6.23
CA ASP A 35 -20.43 -9.87 -7.10
C ASP A 35 -20.38 -8.34 -6.97
N GLU A 36 -21.54 -7.69 -6.86
CA GLU A 36 -21.63 -6.24 -6.70
C GLU A 36 -21.02 -5.76 -5.36
N ASP A 37 -21.15 -6.54 -4.28
CA ASP A 37 -20.51 -6.20 -3.01
C ASP A 37 -19.00 -6.41 -3.07
N TYR A 38 -18.54 -7.43 -3.81
CA TYR A 38 -17.12 -7.65 -4.03
C TYR A 38 -16.46 -6.50 -4.82
N PHE A 39 -17.12 -5.99 -5.86
CA PHE A 39 -16.55 -4.91 -6.70
C PHE A 39 -16.81 -3.50 -6.16
N LEU A 40 -17.94 -3.25 -5.52
CA LEU A 40 -18.34 -1.90 -5.09
C LEU A 40 -18.35 -1.72 -3.57
N ALA A 41 -18.09 -2.76 -2.78
CA ALA A 41 -18.24 -2.75 -1.32
C ALA A 41 -19.61 -2.18 -0.90
N GLY A 42 -20.66 -2.53 -1.64
CA GLY A 42 -22.02 -2.02 -1.45
C GLY A 42 -22.16 -0.50 -1.60
N ARG A 43 -21.22 0.16 -2.30
CA ARG A 43 -21.09 1.63 -2.43
C ARG A 43 -20.97 2.36 -1.09
N SER A 44 -20.50 1.65 -0.06
CA SER A 44 -20.40 2.18 1.31
C SER A 44 -19.08 2.90 1.60
N LEU A 45 -18.07 2.74 0.73
CA LEU A 45 -16.77 3.39 0.89
C LEU A 45 -16.89 4.89 0.62
N GLY A 46 -16.59 5.70 1.64
CA GLY A 46 -16.59 7.16 1.52
C GLY A 46 -15.50 7.68 0.57
N LYS A 47 -15.71 8.89 0.05
CA LYS A 47 -14.81 9.57 -0.92
C LYS A 47 -13.33 9.55 -0.54
N TRP A 48 -13.02 9.70 0.74
CA TRP A 48 -11.64 9.72 1.25
C TRP A 48 -10.98 8.35 1.18
N VAL A 49 -11.70 7.30 1.59
CA VAL A 49 -11.19 5.92 1.56
C VAL A 49 -10.99 5.47 0.12
N ALA A 50 -11.94 5.79 -0.77
CA ALA A 50 -11.81 5.53 -2.20
C ALA A 50 -10.62 6.27 -2.83
N GLY A 51 -10.43 7.56 -2.52
CA GLY A 51 -9.31 8.35 -3.02
C GLY A 51 -7.94 7.85 -2.53
N LEU A 52 -7.82 7.55 -1.23
CA LEU A 52 -6.60 6.98 -0.66
C LEU A 52 -6.30 5.60 -1.24
N SER A 53 -7.32 4.75 -1.43
CA SER A 53 -7.14 3.43 -2.04
C SER A 53 -6.72 3.54 -3.51
N ALA A 54 -7.26 4.51 -4.26
CA ALA A 54 -6.88 4.74 -5.64
C ALA A 54 -5.40 5.18 -5.75
N SER A 55 -4.99 6.14 -4.92
CA SER A 55 -3.58 6.57 -4.85
C SER A 55 -2.67 5.43 -4.40
N ALA A 56 -3.01 4.68 -3.35
CA ALA A 56 -2.22 3.53 -2.93
C ALA A 56 -2.13 2.43 -4.01
N SER A 57 -3.15 2.29 -4.86
CA SER A 57 -3.15 1.34 -5.98
C SER A 57 -2.30 1.80 -7.16
N SER A 58 -2.14 3.11 -7.36
CA SER A 58 -1.21 3.64 -8.37
C SER A 58 0.25 3.57 -7.92
N GLU A 59 0.50 3.41 -6.62
CA GLU A 59 1.85 3.24 -6.09
C GLU A 59 2.39 1.82 -6.37
N SER A 60 3.59 1.76 -6.93
CA SER A 60 4.33 0.51 -7.15
C SER A 60 5.81 0.72 -6.82
N GLY A 61 6.63 -0.33 -7.00
CA GLY A 61 8.09 -0.22 -6.88
C GLY A 61 8.72 0.83 -7.81
N TRP A 62 7.96 1.32 -8.81
CA TRP A 62 8.34 2.46 -9.63
C TRP A 62 8.63 3.72 -8.81
N VAL A 63 7.85 4.02 -7.77
CA VAL A 63 8.03 5.28 -7.03
C VAL A 63 9.21 5.21 -6.07
N THR A 64 9.47 4.05 -5.47
CA THR A 64 10.60 3.90 -4.54
C THR A 64 11.95 3.77 -5.25
N LEU A 65 12.02 3.10 -6.41
CA LEU A 65 13.28 2.89 -7.14
C LEU A 65 13.38 3.72 -8.42
N GLY A 66 12.31 3.74 -9.23
CA GLY A 66 12.29 4.42 -10.53
C GLY A 66 12.29 5.94 -10.41
N LEU A 67 11.38 6.51 -9.63
CA LEU A 67 11.30 7.96 -9.40
C LEU A 67 12.55 8.48 -8.68
N VAL A 68 13.03 7.77 -7.66
CA VAL A 68 14.27 8.15 -6.94
C VAL A 68 15.48 8.12 -7.88
N GLY A 69 15.60 7.07 -8.72
CA GLY A 69 16.67 6.99 -9.72
C GLY A 69 16.57 8.08 -10.79
N LEU A 70 15.36 8.39 -11.25
CA LEU A 70 15.10 9.44 -12.24
C LEU A 70 15.39 10.83 -11.66
N ALA A 71 15.03 11.07 -10.40
CA ALA A 71 15.35 12.29 -9.66
C ALA A 71 16.86 12.43 -9.40
N PHE A 72 17.55 11.34 -9.08
CA PHE A 72 19.00 11.32 -8.95
C PHE A 72 19.69 11.73 -10.27
N ALA A 73 19.20 11.26 -11.41
CA ALA A 73 19.79 11.56 -12.72
C ALA A 73 19.39 12.94 -13.29
N ASN A 74 18.14 13.39 -13.08
CA ASN A 74 17.57 14.58 -13.74
C ASN A 74 17.34 15.77 -12.78
N GLY A 75 17.59 15.59 -11.49
CA GLY A 75 17.35 16.59 -10.46
C GLY A 75 15.89 17.04 -10.38
N VAL A 76 15.68 18.32 -10.13
CA VAL A 76 14.35 18.94 -9.90
C VAL A 76 13.39 18.76 -11.10
N LYS A 77 13.89 18.49 -12.30
CA LYS A 77 13.05 18.22 -13.49
C LYS A 77 12.19 16.96 -13.35
N ALA A 78 12.58 16.03 -12.46
CA ALA A 78 11.81 14.85 -12.13
C ALA A 78 10.49 15.16 -11.40
N TYR A 79 10.32 16.38 -10.88
CA TYR A 79 9.17 16.73 -10.04
C TYR A 79 7.81 16.58 -10.74
N TRP A 80 7.76 16.76 -12.06
CA TRP A 80 6.48 16.75 -12.79
C TRP A 80 5.78 15.38 -12.75
N ILE A 81 6.53 14.28 -12.57
CA ILE A 81 6.01 12.91 -12.64
C ILE A 81 5.69 12.33 -11.27
N MET A 82 5.79 13.13 -10.20
CA MET A 82 5.36 12.71 -8.88
C MET A 82 3.82 12.57 -8.87
N PRO A 83 3.27 11.42 -8.44
CA PRO A 83 1.83 11.19 -8.37
C PRO A 83 1.12 12.06 -7.32
#